data_AF-A0A3N5YV09-F1
#
_entry.id   AF-A0A3N5YV09-F1
#
_cell.length_a   1.000
_cell.length_b   1.000
_cell.length_c   1.000
_cell.angle_alpha   90.00
_cell.angle_beta   90.00
_cell.angle_gamma   90.00
#
_symmetry.space_group_name_H-M   'P 1'
#
loop_
_entity.id
_entity.type
_entity.pdbx_description
1 polymer ?
#
loop_
_entity_poly.entity_id
_entity_poly.type
_entity_poly.pdbx_seq_one_letter_code
_entity_poly.pdbx_strand_id
1 'polypeptide(L)'
;MDDATRAEELAMYDSGETRGPSRRERSGNAAVALRLAGASYAEIADALAFADAKAARSAVETTLAASATEHSREQLRSEEAGRLERLLRGVWGKATNPDHAEHLPAAKVALAIIDRHVRLYGLDAPAEVVVHSPTTAEIDSWVAGMTATSLADLRALEATVVDAESSVVDA
;
A
#
# COMPACT_ATOMS: atom_id res chain seq x y z
N MET A 1 -36.58 22.64 -11.52
CA MET A 1 -35.13 22.48 -11.65
C MET A 1 -34.78 23.06 -13.00
N ASP A 2 -34.16 24.24 -12.96
CA ASP A 2 -34.04 25.16 -14.08
C ASP A 2 -33.03 24.67 -15.12
N ASP A 3 -33.41 24.74 -16.40
CA ASP A 3 -32.59 24.34 -17.55
C ASP A 3 -31.33 25.24 -17.67
N ALA A 4 -31.41 26.46 -17.14
CA ALA A 4 -30.31 27.42 -17.07
C ALA A 4 -29.17 26.97 -16.14
N THR A 5 -29.49 26.29 -15.02
CA THR A 5 -28.46 25.82 -14.07
C THR A 5 -27.67 24.64 -14.63
N ARG A 6 -28.31 23.84 -15.51
CA ARG A 6 -27.69 22.69 -16.19
C ARG A 6 -26.74 23.11 -17.30
N ALA A 7 -27.01 24.24 -17.96
CA ALA A 7 -26.14 24.81 -18.98
C ALA A 7 -24.86 25.44 -18.39
N GLU A 8 -24.96 26.10 -17.23
CA GLU A 8 -23.79 26.62 -16.50
C GLU A 8 -22.93 25.49 -15.89
N GLU A 9 -23.55 24.43 -15.39
CA GLU A 9 -22.84 23.26 -14.87
C GLU A 9 -22.08 22.50 -15.98
N LEU A 10 -22.62 22.45 -17.20
CA LEU A 10 -21.93 21.86 -18.36
C LEU A 10 -20.75 22.73 -18.85
N ALA A 11 -20.86 24.05 -18.77
CA ALA A 11 -19.79 24.98 -19.16
C ALA A 11 -18.60 24.96 -18.17
N MET A 12 -18.82 24.53 -16.92
CA MET A 12 -17.77 24.43 -15.91
C MET A 12 -16.81 23.24 -16.13
N TYR A 13 -17.25 22.20 -16.85
CA TYR A 13 -16.43 21.03 -17.16
C TYR A 13 -15.66 21.11 -18.50
N ASP A 14 -15.83 22.19 -19.27
CA ASP A 14 -15.20 22.37 -20.59
C ASP A 14 -14.03 23.38 -20.57
N SER A 15 -13.19 23.34 -19.54
CA SER A 15 -11.99 24.19 -19.43
C SER A 15 -10.67 23.44 -19.60
N GLY A 16 -10.71 22.15 -19.94
CA GLY A 16 -9.53 21.35 -20.23
C GLY A 16 -9.24 21.30 -21.72
N GLU A 17 -8.62 22.35 -22.28
CA GLU A 17 -8.16 22.33 -23.66
C GLU A 17 -7.10 21.22 -23.86
N THR A 18 -7.54 20.05 -24.31
CA THR A 18 -6.65 18.94 -24.66
C THR A 18 -5.97 19.28 -25.98
N ARG A 19 -4.88 20.04 -25.93
CA ARG A 19 -4.00 20.25 -27.08
C ARG A 19 -3.50 18.87 -27.55
N GLY A 20 -4.04 18.40 -28.67
CA GLY A 20 -3.61 17.14 -29.28
C GLY A 20 -2.09 17.12 -29.53
N PRO A 21 -1.48 15.93 -29.65
CA PRO A 21 -0.03 15.79 -29.63
C PRO A 21 0.60 16.58 -30.77
N SER A 22 1.67 17.32 -30.50
CA SER A 22 2.35 18.13 -31.51
C SER A 22 2.89 17.25 -32.66
N ARG A 23 3.16 17.84 -33.84
CA ARG A 23 3.75 17.07 -34.97
C ARG A 23 5.03 16.36 -34.55
N ARG A 24 5.85 17.01 -33.72
CA ARG A 24 7.09 16.45 -33.16
C ARG A 24 6.82 15.26 -32.26
N GLU A 25 5.82 15.34 -31.38
CA GLU A 25 5.41 14.22 -30.52
C GLU A 25 4.89 13.03 -31.34
N ARG A 26 4.07 13.28 -32.38
CA ARG A 26 3.57 12.21 -33.25
C ARG A 26 4.70 11.50 -33.99
N SER A 27 5.62 12.25 -34.61
CA SER A 27 6.79 11.67 -35.29
C SER A 27 7.72 10.94 -34.32
N GLY A 28 7.91 11.47 -33.11
CA GLY A 28 8.70 10.82 -32.06
C GLY A 28 8.08 9.51 -31.59
N ASN A 29 6.78 9.49 -31.29
CA ASN A 29 6.06 8.29 -30.86
C ASN A 29 6.07 7.20 -31.96
N ALA A 30 5.91 7.59 -33.22
CA ALA A 30 6.04 6.68 -34.36
C ALA A 30 7.46 6.11 -34.49
N ALA A 31 8.48 6.94 -34.28
CA ALA A 31 9.88 6.50 -34.32
C ALA A 31 10.19 5.49 -33.20
N VAL A 32 9.66 5.71 -31.99
CA VAL A 32 9.76 4.77 -30.87
C VAL A 32 9.07 3.45 -31.19
N ALA A 33 7.85 3.49 -31.74
CA ALA A 33 7.12 2.28 -32.13
C ALA A 33 7.87 1.44 -33.16
N LEU A 34 8.43 2.07 -34.21
CA LEU A 34 9.26 1.38 -35.20
C LEU A 34 10.55 0.81 -34.58
N ARG A 35 11.17 1.54 -33.65
CA ARG A 35 12.36 1.04 -32.96
C ARG A 35 12.06 -0.18 -32.10
N LEU A 36 10.94 -0.19 -31.37
CA LEU A 36 10.47 -1.34 -30.59
C LEU A 36 10.11 -2.55 -31.47
N ALA A 37 9.64 -2.30 -32.70
CA ALA A 37 9.41 -3.32 -33.71
C ALA A 37 10.69 -3.85 -34.38
N GLY A 38 11.87 -3.35 -34.00
CA GLY A 38 13.17 -3.85 -34.45
C GLY A 38 13.82 -3.09 -35.60
N ALA A 39 13.18 -2.04 -36.14
CA ALA A 39 13.75 -1.25 -37.23
C ALA A 39 15.07 -0.57 -36.82
N SER A 40 16.01 -0.48 -37.76
CA SER A 40 17.24 0.30 -37.63
C SER A 40 16.97 1.80 -37.76
N TYR A 41 17.88 2.65 -37.26
CA TYR A 41 17.69 4.11 -37.34
C TYR A 41 17.70 4.65 -38.78
N ALA A 42 18.36 3.96 -39.72
CA ALA A 42 18.32 4.31 -41.14
C ALA A 42 16.92 4.05 -41.72
N GLU A 43 16.36 2.86 -41.47
CA GLU A 43 14.99 2.51 -41.91
C GLU A 43 13.94 3.44 -41.29
N ILE A 44 14.12 3.84 -40.02
CA ILE A 44 13.25 4.81 -39.35
C ILE A 44 13.37 6.19 -40.00
N ALA A 45 14.57 6.61 -40.38
CA ALA A 45 14.79 7.88 -41.06
C ALA A 45 14.09 7.92 -42.41
N ASP A 46 14.21 6.85 -43.19
CA ASP A 46 13.56 6.71 -44.49
C ASP A 46 12.03 6.65 -44.34
N ALA A 47 11.52 5.87 -43.38
CA ALA A 47 10.09 5.68 -43.17
C ALA A 47 9.37 6.93 -42.64
N LEU A 48 10.04 7.76 -41.83
CA LEU A 48 9.46 8.95 -41.20
C LEU A 48 9.99 10.27 -41.78
N ALA A 49 10.76 10.20 -42.87
CA ALA A 49 11.38 11.33 -43.55
C ALA A 49 12.24 12.21 -42.63
N PHE A 50 13.04 11.58 -41.75
CA PHE A 50 14.09 12.30 -41.02
C PHE A 50 15.29 12.56 -41.95
N ALA A 51 16.03 13.63 -41.66
CA ALA A 51 17.17 14.04 -42.49
C ALA A 51 18.27 12.97 -42.57
N ASP A 52 18.49 12.23 -41.48
CA ASP A 52 19.46 11.14 -41.40
C ASP A 52 19.13 10.19 -40.21
N ALA A 53 19.89 9.10 -40.12
CA ALA A 53 19.77 8.13 -39.03
C ALA A 53 20.06 8.75 -37.64
N LYS A 54 20.86 9.82 -37.57
CA LYS A 54 21.18 10.51 -36.30
C LYS A 54 19.98 11.31 -35.79
N ALA A 55 19.23 11.95 -36.68
CA ALA A 55 18.00 12.66 -36.40
C ALA A 55 16.90 11.70 -35.92
N ALA A 56 16.77 10.54 -36.58
CA ALA A 56 15.87 9.47 -36.14
C ALA A 56 16.23 8.96 -34.73
N ARG A 57 17.51 8.69 -34.47
CA ARG A 57 17.99 8.29 -33.14
C ARG A 57 17.69 9.34 -32.07
N SER A 58 17.99 10.61 -32.36
CA SER A 58 17.73 11.72 -31.43
C SER A 58 16.25 11.89 -31.12
N ALA A 59 15.38 11.71 -32.13
CA ALA A 59 13.92 11.73 -31.94
C ALA A 59 13.46 10.58 -31.02
N VAL A 60 13.95 9.36 -31.26
CA VAL A 60 13.66 8.18 -30.41
C VAL A 60 14.12 8.42 -28.98
N GLU A 61 15.38 8.81 -28.77
CA GLU A 61 15.95 9.03 -27.43
C GLU A 61 15.23 10.17 -26.70
N THR A 62 14.95 11.28 -27.36
CA THR A 62 14.23 12.42 -26.77
C THR A 62 12.81 12.03 -26.40
N THR A 63 12.10 11.31 -27.28
CA THR A 63 10.74 10.86 -27.00
C THR A 63 10.72 9.82 -25.88
N LEU A 64 11.65 8.86 -25.88
CA LEU A 64 11.79 7.91 -24.78
C LEU A 64 12.09 8.60 -23.45
N ALA A 65 12.98 9.60 -23.45
CA ALA A 65 13.30 10.38 -22.26
C ALA A 65 12.10 11.24 -21.80
N ALA A 66 11.33 11.82 -22.73
CA ALA A 66 10.13 12.58 -22.41
C ALA A 66 8.96 11.69 -21.95
N SER A 67 8.87 10.46 -22.49
CA SER A 67 7.89 9.44 -22.08
C SER A 67 8.33 8.62 -20.88
N ALA A 68 9.61 8.71 -20.49
CA ALA A 68 10.11 8.17 -19.24
C ALA A 68 9.57 9.05 -18.12
N THR A 69 8.28 8.90 -17.85
CA THR A 69 7.66 9.47 -16.68
C THR A 69 8.35 8.83 -15.49
N GLU A 70 8.95 9.65 -14.63
CA GLU A 70 9.25 9.29 -13.25
C GLU A 70 7.88 9.01 -12.62
N HIS A 71 7.38 7.79 -12.80
CA HIS A 71 6.07 7.43 -12.29
C HIS A 71 6.18 7.54 -10.78
N SER A 72 5.31 8.34 -10.18
CA SER A 72 5.30 8.42 -8.73
C SER A 72 5.04 7.01 -8.19
N ARG A 73 5.59 6.69 -7.01
CA ARG A 73 5.33 5.41 -6.33
C ARG A 73 3.82 5.13 -6.20
N GLU A 74 2.99 6.17 -6.18
CA GLU A 74 1.53 6.08 -6.15
C GLU A 74 0.94 5.65 -7.50
N GLN A 75 1.41 6.24 -8.61
CA GLN A 75 0.96 5.87 -9.96
C GLN A 75 1.26 4.40 -10.27
N LEU A 76 2.48 3.95 -9.95
CA LEU A 76 2.86 2.54 -10.12
C LEU A 76 2.02 1.61 -9.24
N ARG A 77 1.71 2.01 -8.00
CA ARG A 77 0.82 1.25 -7.12
C ARG A 77 -0.60 1.18 -7.68
N SER A 78 -1.14 2.28 -8.19
CA SER A 78 -2.48 2.32 -8.79
C SER A 78 -2.59 1.44 -10.03
N GLU A 79 -1.60 1.50 -10.94
CA GLU A 79 -1.56 0.63 -12.12
C GLU A 79 -1.52 -0.84 -11.75
N GLU A 80 -0.65 -1.21 -10.80
CA GLU A 80 -0.49 -2.59 -10.38
C GLU A 80 -1.74 -3.10 -9.64
N ALA A 81 -2.36 -2.28 -8.80
CA ALA A 81 -3.64 -2.58 -8.19
C ALA A 81 -4.71 -2.88 -9.25
N GLY A 82 -4.78 -2.07 -10.31
CA GLY A 82 -5.69 -2.30 -11.43
C GLY A 82 -5.44 -3.61 -12.19
N ARG A 83 -4.17 -4.02 -12.35
CA ARG A 83 -3.81 -5.32 -12.94
C ARG A 83 -4.27 -6.49 -12.06
N LEU A 84 -4.00 -6.40 -10.75
CA LEU A 84 -4.41 -7.41 -9.78
C LEU A 84 -5.95 -7.56 -9.69
N GLU A 85 -6.67 -6.44 -9.67
CA GLU A 85 -8.15 -6.43 -9.68
C GLU A 85 -8.74 -7.10 -10.91
N ARG A 86 -8.14 -6.87 -12.08
CA ARG A 86 -8.57 -7.52 -13.33
C ARG A 86 -8.36 -9.02 -13.28
N LEU A 87 -7.23 -9.48 -12.74
CA LEU A 87 -6.96 -10.90 -12.55
C LEU A 87 -7.92 -11.52 -11.53
N LEU A 88 -8.15 -10.85 -10.40
CA LEU A 88 -9.06 -11.32 -9.36
C LEU A 88 -10.46 -11.52 -9.91
N ARG A 89 -10.98 -10.54 -10.65
CA ARG A 89 -12.31 -10.62 -11.30
C ARG A 89 -12.43 -11.81 -12.25
N GLY A 90 -11.36 -12.15 -12.97
CA GLY A 90 -11.34 -13.30 -13.88
C GLY A 90 -11.44 -14.65 -13.18
N VAL A 91 -10.93 -14.77 -11.95
CA VAL A 91 -10.96 -16.03 -11.18
C VAL A 91 -12.09 -16.08 -10.14
N TRP A 92 -12.65 -14.93 -9.76
CA TRP A 92 -13.56 -14.77 -8.63
C TRP A 92 -14.79 -15.69 -8.69
N GLY A 93 -15.46 -15.77 -9.84
CA GLY A 93 -16.66 -16.59 -9.98
C GLY A 93 -16.40 -18.10 -9.80
N LYS A 94 -15.20 -18.58 -10.19
CA LYS A 94 -14.78 -19.97 -9.97
C LYS A 94 -14.37 -20.18 -8.51
N ALA A 95 -13.65 -19.22 -7.94
CA ALA A 95 -13.14 -19.28 -6.57
C ALA A 95 -14.24 -19.24 -5.51
N THR A 96 -15.35 -18.55 -5.77
CA THR A 96 -16.46 -18.39 -4.80
C THR A 96 -17.60 -19.39 -4.98
N ASN A 97 -17.60 -20.15 -6.07
CA ASN A 97 -18.60 -21.20 -6.32
C ASN A 97 -18.04 -22.58 -5.90
N PRO A 98 -18.54 -23.19 -4.80
CA PRO A 98 -18.06 -24.49 -4.31
C PRO A 98 -18.37 -25.65 -5.27
N ASP A 99 -19.39 -25.51 -6.11
CA ASP A 99 -19.82 -26.55 -7.05
C ASP A 99 -19.05 -26.50 -8.38
N HIS A 100 -18.21 -25.48 -8.58
CA HIS A 100 -17.41 -25.35 -9.79
C HIS A 100 -16.26 -26.37 -9.78
N ALA A 101 -16.07 -27.10 -10.88
CA ALA A 101 -15.04 -28.16 -10.98
C ALA A 101 -13.61 -27.67 -10.65
N GLU A 102 -13.33 -26.39 -10.93
CA GLU A 102 -12.05 -25.73 -10.64
C GLU A 102 -12.07 -24.88 -9.36
N HIS A 103 -13.00 -25.09 -8.44
CA HIS A 103 -13.17 -24.27 -7.23
C HIS A 103 -11.86 -24.15 -6.41
N LEU A 104 -11.28 -25.28 -5.99
CA LEU A 104 -10.09 -25.29 -5.13
C LEU A 104 -8.85 -24.68 -5.82
N PRO A 105 -8.53 -25.00 -7.09
CA PRO A 105 -7.47 -24.30 -7.82
C PRO A 105 -7.72 -22.79 -7.93
N ALA A 106 -8.95 -22.36 -8.25
CA ALA A 106 -9.28 -20.95 -8.39
C ALA A 106 -9.19 -20.19 -7.05
N ALA A 107 -9.62 -20.82 -5.95
CA ALA A 107 -9.51 -20.25 -4.61
C ALA A 107 -8.05 -19.99 -4.21
N LYS A 108 -7.13 -20.92 -4.53
CA LYS A 108 -5.68 -20.72 -4.31
C LYS A 108 -5.12 -19.54 -5.09
N VAL A 109 -5.52 -19.40 -6.36
CA VAL A 109 -5.09 -18.27 -7.21
C VAL A 109 -5.67 -16.95 -6.69
N ALA A 110 -6.95 -16.93 -6.31
CA ALA A 110 -7.60 -15.75 -5.73
C ALA A 110 -6.90 -15.30 -4.44
N LEU A 111 -6.58 -16.26 -3.54
CA LEU A 111 -5.84 -15.98 -2.31
C LEU A 111 -4.47 -15.35 -2.59
N ALA A 112 -3.73 -15.87 -3.58
CA ALA A 112 -2.43 -15.32 -3.95
C ALA A 112 -2.54 -13.89 -4.50
N ILE A 113 -3.59 -13.58 -5.29
CA ILE A 113 -3.83 -12.23 -5.81
C ILE A 113 -4.16 -11.27 -4.66
N ILE A 114 -5.02 -11.69 -3.72
CA ILE A 114 -5.38 -10.89 -2.54
C ILE A 114 -4.16 -10.61 -1.66
N ASP A 115 -3.31 -11.61 -1.39
CA ASP A 115 -2.07 -11.43 -0.63
C ASP A 115 -1.16 -10.35 -1.28
N ARG A 116 -1.02 -10.37 -2.61
CA ARG A 116 -0.27 -9.30 -3.31
C ARG A 116 -0.93 -7.93 -3.16
N HIS A 117 -2.25 -7.86 -3.19
CA HIS A 117 -3.01 -6.63 -3.02
C HIS A 117 -2.81 -6.04 -1.61
N VAL A 118 -2.92 -6.87 -0.57
CA VAL A 118 -2.70 -6.49 0.83
C VAL A 118 -1.26 -5.98 1.04
N ARG A 119 -0.26 -6.65 0.47
CA ARG A 119 1.15 -6.20 0.52
C ARG A 119 1.38 -4.89 -0.23
N LEU A 120 0.72 -4.67 -1.37
CA LEU A 120 0.85 -3.46 -2.18
C LEU A 120 0.43 -2.20 -1.40
N TYR A 121 -0.59 -2.34 -0.56
CA TYR A 121 -1.11 -1.25 0.30
C TYR A 121 -0.53 -1.25 1.72
N GLY A 122 0.32 -2.21 2.07
CA GLY A 122 0.89 -2.33 3.41
C GLY A 122 -0.13 -2.72 4.48
N LEU A 123 -1.26 -3.32 4.10
CA LEU A 123 -2.29 -3.78 5.04
C LEU A 123 -1.84 -5.00 5.86
N ASP A 124 -0.77 -5.68 5.42
CA ASP A 124 -0.09 -6.78 6.10
C ASP A 124 1.11 -6.30 6.93
N ALA A 125 1.22 -4.98 7.19
CA ALA A 125 2.31 -4.45 8.00
C ALA A 125 2.15 -4.93 9.46
N PRO A 126 3.24 -5.39 10.12
CA PRO A 126 3.18 -5.81 11.52
C PRO A 126 2.76 -4.63 12.41
N ALA A 127 1.84 -4.90 13.34
CA ALA A 127 1.47 -3.93 14.36
C ALA A 127 2.65 -3.70 15.31
N GLU A 128 2.99 -2.43 15.56
CA GLU A 128 4.00 -2.06 16.54
C GLU A 128 3.54 -2.49 17.94
N VAL A 129 4.26 -3.41 18.56
CA VAL A 129 4.05 -3.80 19.96
C VAL A 129 4.96 -2.94 20.81
N VAL A 130 4.40 -1.89 21.42
CA VAL A 130 5.11 -1.11 22.44
C VAL A 130 5.18 -1.95 23.71
N VAL A 131 6.32 -2.62 23.91
CA VAL A 131 6.60 -3.33 25.17
C VAL A 131 7.10 -2.29 26.17
N HIS A 132 6.20 -1.84 27.07
CA HIS A 132 6.62 -1.09 28.25
C HIS A 132 7.38 -2.03 29.19
N SER A 133 8.71 -1.97 29.13
CA SER A 133 9.56 -2.57 30.15
C SER A 133 9.63 -1.59 31.31
N PRO A 134 9.11 -1.94 32.50
CA PRO A 134 9.23 -1.06 33.65
C PRO A 134 10.71 -0.84 33.96
N THR A 135 11.05 0.40 34.27
CA THR A 135 12.38 0.78 34.71
C THR A 135 12.69 0.14 36.06
N THR A 136 13.97 -0.03 36.38
CA THR A 136 14.39 -0.56 37.70
C THR A 136 13.75 0.21 38.85
N ALA A 137 13.59 1.53 38.72
CA ALA A 137 12.93 2.37 39.73
C ALA A 137 11.43 2.06 39.91
N GLU A 138 10.71 1.75 38.83
CA GLU A 138 9.29 1.36 38.90
C GLU A 138 9.14 -0.03 39.52
N ILE A 139 10.05 -0.95 39.20
CA ILE A 139 10.12 -2.29 39.81
C ILE A 139 10.38 -2.15 41.32
N ASP A 140 11.39 -1.36 41.71
CA ASP A 140 11.77 -1.17 43.11
C ASP A 140 10.65 -0.53 43.94
N SER A 141 9.96 0.47 43.37
CA SER A 141 8.79 1.11 43.99
C SER A 141 7.65 0.12 44.23
N TRP A 142 7.38 -0.74 43.25
CA TRP A 142 6.34 -1.76 43.36
C TRP A 142 6.69 -2.83 44.41
N VAL A 143 7.94 -3.30 44.42
CA VAL A 143 8.45 -4.24 45.44
C VAL A 143 8.39 -3.63 46.84
N ALA A 144 8.77 -2.35 46.98
CA ALA A 144 8.67 -1.63 48.25
C ALA A 144 7.22 -1.53 48.75
N GLY A 145 6.27 -1.28 47.84
CA GLY A 145 4.84 -1.29 48.16
C GLY A 145 4.35 -2.65 48.65
N MET A 146 4.67 -3.72 47.93
CA MET A 146 4.27 -5.09 48.31
C MET A 146 4.86 -5.53 49.66
N THR A 147 6.14 -5.26 49.89
CA THR A 147 6.82 -5.64 51.14
C THR A 147 6.29 -4.85 52.33
N ALA A 148 5.93 -3.57 52.14
CA ALA A 148 5.32 -2.76 53.18
C ALA A 148 3.93 -3.27 53.59
N THR A 149 3.09 -3.67 52.62
CA THR A 149 1.77 -4.27 52.90
C THR A 149 1.92 -5.59 53.65
N SER A 150 2.80 -6.49 53.18
CA SER A 150 3.02 -7.78 53.83
C SER A 150 3.56 -7.65 55.26
N LEU A 151 4.44 -6.68 55.53
CA LEU A 151 4.94 -6.42 56.88
C LEU A 151 3.87 -5.81 57.80
N ALA A 152 2.95 -5.01 57.26
CA ALA A 152 1.82 -4.50 58.04
C ALA A 152 0.87 -5.65 58.44
N ASP A 153 0.57 -6.56 57.51
CA ASP A 153 -0.27 -7.73 57.77
C ASP A 153 0.35 -8.67 58.81
N LEU A 154 1.66 -8.92 58.73
CA LEU A 154 2.39 -9.71 59.72
C LEU A 154 2.36 -9.07 61.11
N ARG A 155 2.58 -7.75 61.20
CA ARG A 155 2.50 -7.03 62.50
C ARG A 155 1.10 -7.03 63.08
N ALA A 156 0.08 -6.91 62.25
CA ALA A 156 -1.32 -7.02 62.69
C ALA A 156 -1.60 -8.42 63.25
N LEU A 157 -1.11 -9.46 62.59
CA LEU A 157 -1.21 -10.84 63.08
C LEU A 157 -0.47 -11.03 64.40
N GLU A 158 0.78 -10.56 64.50
CA GLU A 158 1.57 -10.62 65.74
C GLU A 158 0.87 -9.91 66.91
N ALA A 159 0.29 -8.73 66.68
CA ALA A 159 -0.47 -8.02 67.69
C ALA A 159 -1.70 -8.82 68.17
N THR A 160 -2.44 -9.45 67.24
CA THR A 160 -3.59 -10.29 67.63
C THR A 160 -3.20 -11.54 68.41
N VAL A 161 -2.03 -12.13 68.15
CA VAL A 161 -1.53 -13.30 68.88
C VAL A 161 -1.09 -12.91 70.30
N VAL A 162 -0.41 -11.79 70.46
CA VAL A 162 0.02 -11.28 71.78
C VAL A 162 -1.18 -10.91 72.66
N ASP A 163 -2.23 -10.32 72.08
CA ASP A 163 -3.48 -10.02 72.80
C ASP A 163 -4.21 -11.32 73.22
N ALA A 164 -4.17 -12.38 72.39
CA ALA A 164 -4.75 -13.67 72.75
C ALA A 164 -3.97 -14.36 73.89
N GLU A 165 -2.63 -14.33 73.88
CA GLU A 165 -1.80 -14.93 74.93
C GLU A 165 -1.93 -14.20 76.27
N SER A 166 -2.03 -12.87 76.27
CA SER A 166 -2.24 -12.10 77.52
C SER A 166 -3.60 -12.38 78.16
N SER A 167 -4.65 -12.61 77.37
CA SER A 167 -5.98 -12.96 77.88
C SER A 167 -6.08 -14.35 78.53
N VAL A 168 -5.14 -15.26 78.23
CA VAL A 168 -5.10 -16.64 78.78
C VAL A 168 -4.35 -16.70 80.12
N VAL A 169 -3.52 -15.69 80.43
CA VAL A 169 -2.72 -15.65 81.67
C VAL A 169 -3.50 -15.02 82.84
N ASP A 170 -4.53 -14.22 82.57
CA ASP A 170 -5.36 -13.53 83.57
C ASP A 170 -6.70 -14.23 83.89
N ALA A 171 -6.93 -15.47 83.42
CA ALA A 171 -8.12 -16.29 83.69
C ALA A 171 -7.82 -17.48 84.61
#